data_AF-A0A376TLV9-F1
#
_entry.id   AF-A0A376TLV9-F1
#
_cell.length_a   1.000
_cell.length_b   1.000
_cell.length_c   1.000
_cell.angle_alpha   90.00
_cell.angle_beta   90.00
_cell.angle_gamma   90.00
#
_symmetry.space_group_name_H-M   'P 1'
#
loop_
_entity.id
_entity.type
_entity.pdbx_description
1 polymer ?
#
loop_
_entity_poly.entity_id
_entity_poly.type
_entity_poly.pdbx_seq_one_letter_code
_entity_poly.pdbx_strand_id
1 'polypeptide(L)' 'MAERHVLGISGGKDSAALAIYMRQHHPELNIEYFFTRHGKGIT' A
#
# COMPACT_ATOMS: atom_id res chain seq x y z
N MET A 1 -8.15 5.65 -20.73
CA MET A 1 -6.94 5.19 -20.03
C MET A 1 -7.39 4.84 -18.61
N ALA A 2 -7.15 3.62 -18.13
CA ALA A 2 -7.52 3.27 -16.75
C ALA A 2 -6.41 3.76 -15.80
N GLU A 3 -6.79 4.50 -14.76
CA GLU A 3 -5.85 4.97 -13.73
C GLU A 3 -5.45 3.81 -12.83
N ARG A 4 -4.13 3.64 -12.61
CA ARG A 4 -3.58 2.64 -11.70
C ARG A 4 -3.25 3.31 -10.38
N HIS A 5 -3.83 2.81 -9.30
CA HIS A 5 -3.57 3.28 -7.94
C HIS A 5 -2.64 2.29 -7.25
N VAL A 6 -1.57 2.77 -6.62
CA VAL A 6 -0.58 1.92 -5.97
C VAL A 6 -0.27 2.49 -4.59
N LEU A 7 -0.31 1.66 -3.55
CA LEU A 7 -0.03 2.05 -2.17
C LEU A 7 1.09 1.20 -1.56
N GLY A 8 2.17 1.87 -1.16
CA GLY A 8 3.28 1.25 -0.44
C GLY A 8 3.02 1.12 1.05
N ILE A 9 3.21 -0.08 1.60
CA ILE A 9 3.11 -0.39 3.02
C ILE A 9 4.52 -0.60 3.57
N SER A 10 4.94 0.24 4.51
CA SER A 10 6.28 0.23 5.10
C SER A 10 6.43 -0.71 6.31
N GLY A 11 5.32 -1.26 6.80
CA GLY A 11 5.26 -2.03 8.06
C GLY A 11 5.02 -1.16 9.30
N GLY A 12 4.89 0.15 9.13
CA GLY A 12 4.41 1.04 10.18
C GLY A 12 2.90 0.93 10.39
N LYS A 13 2.46 1.22 11.61
CA LYS A 13 1.02 1.25 11.98
C LYS A 13 0.22 2.20 11.08
N ASP A 14 0.79 3.35 10.75
CA ASP A 14 0.08 4.39 10.00
C ASP A 14 -0.11 4.03 8.53
N SER A 15 0.89 3.38 7.90
CA SER A 15 0.74 2.90 6.52
C SER A 15 -0.22 1.72 6.42
N ALA A 16 -0.29 0.87 7.45
CA ALA A 16 -1.30 -0.18 7.56
C ALA A 16 -2.71 0.40 7.78
N ALA A 17 -2.86 1.39 8.67
CA ALA A 17 -4.14 2.07 8.91
C ALA A 17 -4.66 2.76 7.65
N LEU A 18 -3.79 3.42 6.89
CA LEU A 18 -4.14 4.04 5.62
C LEU A 18 -4.59 3.01 4.57
N ALA A 19 -3.89 1.88 4.47
CA ALA A 19 -4.27 0.80 3.55
C ALA A 19 -5.66 0.23 3.88
N ILE A 20 -5.95 0.03 5.17
CA ILE A 20 -7.25 -0.44 5.63
C ILE A 20 -8.33 0.61 5.36
N TYR A 21 -8.05 1.89 5.66
CA TYR A 21 -8.97 3.00 5.44
C TYR A 21 -9.38 3.10 3.96
N MET A 22 -8.41 3.09 3.05
CA MET A 22 -8.65 3.16 1.60
C MET A 22 -9.49 1.98 1.12
N ARG A 23 -9.22 0.77 1.61
CA ARG A 23 -10.01 -0.42 1.26
C ARG A 23 -11.45 -0.35 1.75
N GLN A 24 -11.70 0.32 2.87
CA GLN A 24 -13.05 0.45 3.45
C GLN A 24 -13.85 1.60 2.84
N HIS A 25 -13.21 2.74 2.58
CA HIS A 25 -13.88 3.97 2.15
C HIS A 25 -13.87 4.17 0.63
N HIS A 26 -12.92 3.53 -0.06
CA HIS A 26 -12.75 3.64 -1.51
C HIS A 26 -12.59 2.27 -2.19
N PRO A 27 -13.56 1.33 -2.03
CA PRO A 27 -13.50 0.01 -2.68
C PRO A 27 -13.61 0.09 -4.21
N GLU A 28 -14.06 1.21 -4.77
CA GLU A 28 -14.10 1.50 -6.20
C GLU A 28 -12.70 1.71 -6.80
N LEU A 29 -11.72 2.08 -5.98
CA LEU A 29 -10.34 2.26 -6.42
C LEU A 29 -9.64 0.90 -6.46
N ASN A 30 -9.18 0.52 -7.65
CA ASN A 30 -8.33 -0.64 -7.81
C ASN A 30 -6.90 -0.30 -7.35
N ILE A 31 -6.64 -0.49 -6.05
CA ILE A 31 -5.37 -0.17 -5.40
C ILE A 31 -4.50 -1.43 -5.29
N GLU A 32 -3.33 -1.40 -5.91
CA GLU A 32 -2.29 -2.40 -5.72
C GLU A 32 -1.45 -2.08 -4.48
N TYR A 33 -1.38 -3.00 -3.53
CA TYR A 33 -0.60 -2.84 -2.30
C TYR A 33 0.74 -3.56 -2.42
N PHE A 34 1.84 -2.85 -2.16
CA PHE A 34 3.18 -3.46 -2.13
C PHE A 34 3.87 -3.19 -0.80
N PHE A 35 4.69 -4.12 -0.34
CA PHE A 35 5.45 -3.98 0.90
C PHE A 35 6.91 -3.66 0.59
N THR A 36 7.40 -2.52 1.06
CA THR A 36 8.84 -2.22 1.00
C THR A 36 9.47 -2.55 2.35
N ARG A 37 9.97 -3.79 2.46
CA ARG A 37 10.97 -4.08 3.48
C ARG A 37 12.24 -3.33 3.07
N HIS A 38 12.63 -2.29 3.81
CA HIS A 38 14.00 -1.79 3.76
C HIS A 38 14.93 -2.83 4.40
N GLY A 39 15.03 -4.00 3.77
CA GLY A 39 16.01 -5.02 4.06
C GLY A 39 17.05 -4.95 2.96
N LYS A 40 18.06 -4.12 3.19
CA LYS A 40 19.30 -4.08 2.42
C LYS A 40 19.84 -5.51 2.32
N GLY A 41 19.53 -6.21 1.24
CA GLY A 41 20.15 -7.49 0.90
C GLY A 41 21.52 -7.22 0.29
N ILE A 42 22.48 -6.81 1.12
CA ILE A 42 23.89 -7.06 0.85
C ILE A 42 24.30 -8.24 1.71
N THR A 43 24.20 -9.43 1.14
CA THR A 43 25.03 -10.58 1.52
C THR A 43 25.29 -11.34 0.24
#